data_AF-A0A1Q4DEZ9-F1
#
_entry.id   AF-A0A1Q4DEZ9-F1
#
_cell.length_a   1.000
_cell.length_b   1.000
_cell.length_c   1.000
_cell.angle_alpha   90.00
_cell.angle_beta   90.00
_cell.angle_gamma   90.00
#
_symmetry.space_group_name_H-M   'P 1'
#
loop_
_entity.id
_entity.type
_entity.pdbx_description
1 polymer ?
#
loop_
_entity_poly.entity_id
_entity_poly.type
_entity_poly.pdbx_seq_one_letter_code
_entity_poly.pdbx_strand_id
1 'polypeptide(L)'
;MGATRNIWAVIPVKEVTGAKQRLNGGVPPHLHVPLVRTMLEDVVAAVSQARGLAGFIIATLDPVAQTLAQRHGGRIFTDDARSGHTGVVAAAARRLAAEGADAILQLPGDIPLVTATEIDQVITLHQPGPSFTIVPSHDDKGSNTVVVSPPTAVPLKFGDDSFYPHLKSARDHGIMPQVVRLPGIARDIDHLEDLIAFARLGSATRTQAFLDRHDFIHWGRVRARTCDLVTEADPTR
;
A
#
# COMPACT_ATOMS: atom_id res chain seq x y z
N MET A 1 4.11 31.88 -6.62
CA MET A 1 4.65 30.76 -5.82
C MET A 1 3.47 30.15 -5.10
N GLY A 2 3.01 28.97 -5.52
CA GLY A 2 1.92 28.28 -4.81
C GLY A 2 2.42 27.90 -3.42
N ALA A 3 1.58 28.06 -2.39
CA ALA A 3 1.90 27.61 -1.04
C ALA A 3 2.39 26.16 -1.09
N THR A 4 3.59 25.90 -0.56
CA THR A 4 4.10 24.54 -0.39
C THR A 4 3.17 23.83 0.59
N ARG A 5 2.39 22.86 0.11
CA ARG A 5 1.42 22.13 0.94
C ARG A 5 2.16 21.16 1.84
N ASN A 6 1.88 21.20 3.13
CA ASN A 6 2.44 20.31 4.14
C ASN A 6 1.72 18.95 4.12
N ILE A 7 1.99 18.15 3.09
CA ILE A 7 1.39 16.81 2.90
C ILE A 7 2.32 15.75 3.48
N TRP A 8 1.78 14.89 4.34
CA TRP A 8 2.51 13.78 4.96
C TRP A 8 2.00 12.44 4.49
N ALA A 9 2.91 11.53 4.13
CA ALA A 9 2.52 10.15 3.83
C ALA A 9 2.35 9.29 5.09
N VAL A 10 1.38 8.38 5.09
CA VAL A 10 1.09 7.44 6.16
C VAL A 10 1.11 6.02 5.58
N ILE A 11 2.04 5.19 6.05
CA ILE A 11 2.19 3.80 5.62
C ILE A 11 1.86 2.87 6.80
N PRO A 12 0.64 2.34 6.90
CA PRO A 12 0.29 1.35 7.93
C PRO A 12 0.91 -0.01 7.61
N VAL A 13 1.69 -0.54 8.56
CA VAL A 13 2.32 -1.86 8.46
C VAL A 13 2.00 -2.65 9.71
N LYS A 14 1.18 -3.69 9.58
CA LYS A 14 0.73 -4.51 10.71
C LYS A 14 1.89 -5.34 11.29
N GLU A 15 2.32 -6.37 10.58
CA GLU A 15 3.46 -7.22 10.94
C GLU A 15 4.08 -7.77 9.66
N VAL A 16 5.39 -7.66 9.48
CA VAL A 16 6.13 -8.27 8.36
C VAL A 16 6.36 -9.75 8.64
N THR A 17 6.56 -10.11 9.91
CA THR A 17 6.83 -11.48 10.37
C THR A 17 5.61 -12.41 10.40
N GLY A 18 4.40 -11.85 10.41
CA GLY A 18 3.12 -12.58 10.36
C GLY A 18 2.29 -12.30 9.11
N ALA A 19 2.81 -11.50 8.17
CA ALA A 19 2.08 -11.07 6.99
C ALA A 19 1.90 -12.19 5.95
N LYS A 20 0.68 -12.23 5.43
CA LYS A 20 0.25 -12.92 4.20
C LYS A 20 0.22 -14.44 4.25
N GLN A 21 -0.61 -14.94 5.16
CA GLN A 21 -1.19 -16.29 5.07
C GLN A 21 -1.80 -16.58 3.67
N ARG A 22 -2.22 -15.56 2.93
CA ARG A 22 -2.76 -15.65 1.56
C ARG A 22 -1.71 -15.93 0.48
N LEU A 23 -0.41 -15.78 0.77
CA LEU A 23 0.70 -16.25 -0.07
C LEU A 23 1.13 -17.69 0.27
N ASN A 24 0.53 -18.31 1.29
CA ASN A 24 0.79 -19.70 1.64
C ASN A 24 0.35 -20.61 0.49
N GLY A 25 1.20 -21.57 0.11
CA GLY A 25 0.93 -22.54 -0.95
C GLY A 25 1.82 -22.36 -2.18
N GLY A 26 2.18 -21.10 -2.52
CA GLY A 26 3.02 -20.77 -3.69
C GLY A 26 4.39 -20.19 -3.37
N VAL A 27 4.60 -19.60 -2.19
CA VAL A 27 5.92 -19.09 -1.75
C VAL A 27 6.47 -19.98 -0.63
N PRO A 28 7.72 -20.48 -0.72
CA PRO A 28 8.37 -21.21 0.36
C PRO A 28 8.39 -20.41 1.67
N PRO A 29 8.05 -20.99 2.84
CA PRO A 29 7.91 -20.24 4.10
C PRO A 29 9.11 -19.34 4.47
N HIS A 30 10.34 -19.81 4.19
CA HIS A 30 11.55 -19.04 4.46
C HIS A 30 11.71 -17.77 3.61
N LEU A 31 10.95 -17.64 2.51
CA LEU A 31 10.96 -16.47 1.62
C LEU A 31 9.85 -15.46 1.93
N HIS A 32 8.89 -15.77 2.80
CA HIS A 32 7.76 -14.88 3.08
C HIS A 32 8.21 -13.54 3.67
N VAL A 33 8.94 -13.60 4.80
CA VAL A 33 9.43 -12.40 5.48
C VAL A 33 10.38 -11.59 4.60
N PRO A 34 11.38 -12.20 3.91
CA PRO A 34 12.19 -11.48 2.93
C PRO A 34 11.39 -10.83 1.81
N LEU A 35 10.37 -11.51 1.25
CA LEU A 35 9.54 -10.97 0.18
C LEU A 35 8.73 -9.76 0.65
N VAL A 36 8.00 -9.88 1.77
CA VAL A 36 7.19 -8.78 2.32
C VAL A 36 8.07 -7.58 2.69
N ARG A 37 9.23 -7.83 3.29
CA ARG A 37 10.22 -6.78 3.56
C ARG A 37 10.66 -6.08 2.27
N THR A 38 10.92 -6.84 1.22
CA THR A 38 11.41 -6.29 -0.06
C THR A 38 10.35 -5.42 -0.72
N MET A 39 9.08 -5.85 -0.70
CA MET A 39 7.95 -5.05 -1.18
C MET A 39 7.82 -3.74 -0.42
N LEU A 40 7.88 -3.80 0.92
CA LEU A 40 7.82 -2.61 1.76
C LEU A 40 9.00 -1.66 1.50
N GLU A 41 10.20 -2.20 1.26
CA GLU A 41 11.38 -1.38 0.94
C GLU A 41 11.22 -0.65 -0.41
N ASP A 42 10.60 -1.26 -1.41
CA ASP A 42 10.27 -0.58 -2.67
C ASP A 42 9.29 0.59 -2.44
N VAL A 43 8.24 0.38 -1.65
CA VAL A 43 7.26 1.45 -1.30
C VAL A 43 7.93 2.59 -0.52
N VAL A 44 8.69 2.26 0.54
CA VAL A 44 9.36 3.26 1.38
C VAL A 44 10.40 4.04 0.57
N ALA A 45 11.13 3.39 -0.33
CA ALA A 45 12.06 4.07 -1.23
C ALA A 45 11.33 5.07 -2.12
N ALA A 46 10.22 4.67 -2.76
CA ALA A 46 9.41 5.56 -3.60
C ALA A 46 8.87 6.77 -2.81
N VAL A 47 8.34 6.54 -1.60
CA VAL A 47 7.84 7.59 -0.72
C VAL A 47 8.96 8.55 -0.30
N SER A 48 10.13 8.03 0.07
CA SER A 48 11.28 8.86 0.47
C SER A 48 11.85 9.72 -0.67
N GLN A 49 11.57 9.36 -1.93
CA GLN A 49 12.04 10.06 -3.12
C GLN A 49 11.01 11.02 -3.72
N ALA A 50 9.75 10.97 -3.27
CA ALA A 50 8.70 11.87 -3.72
C ALA A 50 8.96 13.30 -3.22
N ARG A 51 8.91 14.28 -4.12
CA ARG A 51 9.29 15.67 -3.83
C ARG A 51 8.15 16.49 -3.23
N GLY A 52 6.91 16.06 -3.47
CA GLY A 52 5.70 16.74 -2.99
C GLY A 52 5.36 16.48 -1.52
N LEU A 53 6.07 15.54 -0.86
CA LEU A 53 5.84 15.20 0.54
C LEU A 53 6.73 16.04 1.47
N ALA A 54 6.14 16.53 2.56
CA ALA A 54 6.87 17.13 3.67
C ALA A 54 7.59 16.08 4.54
N GLY A 55 7.11 14.84 4.49
CA GLY A 55 7.69 13.70 5.17
C GLY A 55 6.75 12.50 5.13
N PHE A 56 7.15 11.42 5.80
CA PHE A 56 6.31 10.24 5.93
C PHE A 56 6.43 9.61 7.30
N ILE A 57 5.39 8.88 7.68
CA ILE A 57 5.37 8.06 8.88
C ILE A 57 5.07 6.61 8.50
N ILE A 58 5.72 5.66 9.16
CA ILE A 58 5.35 4.25 9.15
C ILE A 58 4.65 3.94 10.45
N ALA A 59 3.39 3.54 10.34
CA ALA A 59 2.52 3.22 11.46
C ALA A 59 2.60 1.71 11.75
N THR A 60 3.41 1.31 12.75
CA THR A 60 3.79 -0.09 12.93
C THR A 60 4.36 -0.42 14.31
N LEU A 61 4.20 -1.67 14.74
CA LEU A 61 4.95 -2.27 15.86
C LEU A 61 6.07 -3.21 15.38
N ASP A 62 6.20 -3.42 14.06
CA ASP A 62 7.12 -4.39 13.49
C ASP A 62 8.56 -3.82 13.42
N PRO A 63 9.56 -4.51 14.01
CA PRO A 63 10.93 -4.01 14.03
C PRO A 63 11.57 -3.86 12.64
N VAL A 64 11.17 -4.67 11.66
CA VAL A 64 11.68 -4.58 10.29
C VAL A 64 11.16 -3.30 9.63
N ALA A 65 9.87 -3.02 9.78
CA ALA A 65 9.26 -1.80 9.26
C ALA A 65 9.81 -0.54 9.95
N GLN A 66 10.06 -0.58 11.27
CA GLN A 66 10.72 0.52 12.00
C GLN A 66 12.14 0.78 11.49
N THR A 67 12.91 -0.27 11.23
CA THR A 67 14.26 -0.16 10.68
C THR A 67 14.24 0.48 9.29
N LEU A 68 13.27 0.11 8.44
CA LEU A 68 13.08 0.71 7.12
C LEU A 68 12.72 2.20 7.22
N ALA A 69 11.81 2.58 8.12
CA ALA A 69 11.47 3.98 8.36
C ALA A 69 12.74 4.79 8.67
N GLN A 70 13.52 4.35 9.65
CA GLN A 70 14.73 5.05 10.10
C GLN A 70 15.78 5.18 8.99
N ARG A 71 16.01 4.10 8.21
CA ARG A 71 16.98 4.11 7.10
C ARG A 71 16.63 5.11 6.00
N HIS A 72 15.34 5.38 5.81
CA HIS A 72 14.83 6.27 4.77
C HIS A 72 14.38 7.65 5.30
N GLY A 73 14.69 7.98 6.56
CA GLY A 73 14.35 9.28 7.15
C GLY A 73 12.87 9.45 7.54
N GLY A 74 12.12 8.37 7.60
CA GLY A 74 10.72 8.35 8.05
C GLY A 74 10.58 8.34 9.56
N ARG A 75 9.41 8.80 10.04
CA ARG A 75 9.04 8.73 11.47
C ARG A 75 8.33 7.41 11.76
N ILE A 76 8.50 6.92 12.98
CA ILE A 76 7.75 5.75 13.47
C ILE A 76 6.52 6.26 14.22
N PHE A 77 5.37 5.63 13.97
CA PHE A 77 4.13 5.88 14.70
C PHE A 77 3.61 4.58 15.30
N THR A 78 3.49 4.53 16.63
CA THR A 78 3.08 3.33 17.37
C THR A 78 1.71 3.46 18.02
N ASP A 79 1.15 4.68 18.07
CA ASP A 79 -0.13 4.91 18.74
C ASP A 79 -1.24 4.18 17.98
N ASP A 80 -2.15 3.56 18.74
CA ASP A 80 -3.26 2.76 18.21
C ASP A 80 -2.83 1.68 17.18
N ALA A 81 -1.57 1.26 17.14
CA ALA A 81 -1.09 0.30 16.13
C ALA A 81 -1.78 -1.08 16.19
N ARG A 82 -2.50 -1.37 17.27
CA ARG A 82 -3.34 -2.58 17.43
C ARG A 82 -4.79 -2.41 16.98
N SER A 83 -5.20 -1.21 16.57
CA SER A 83 -6.59 -0.88 16.18
C SER A 83 -6.95 -1.27 14.74
N GLY A 84 -6.10 -2.05 14.08
CA GLY A 84 -6.24 -2.39 12.67
C GLY A 84 -5.87 -1.23 11.73
N HIS A 85 -5.92 -1.48 10.42
CA HIS A 85 -5.50 -0.53 9.41
C HIS A 85 -6.26 0.81 9.50
N THR A 86 -7.59 0.75 9.59
CA THR A 86 -8.44 1.95 9.70
C THR A 86 -8.13 2.78 10.94
N GLY A 87 -8.02 2.14 12.11
CA GLY A 87 -7.78 2.85 13.36
C GLY A 87 -6.41 3.53 13.39
N VAL A 88 -5.36 2.85 12.90
CA VAL A 88 -4.01 3.41 12.90
C VAL A 88 -3.86 4.57 11.93
N VAL A 89 -4.49 4.50 10.75
CA VAL A 89 -4.50 5.63 9.79
C VAL A 89 -5.26 6.82 10.37
N ALA A 90 -6.40 6.58 11.04
CA ALA A 90 -7.16 7.65 11.67
C ALA A 90 -6.38 8.31 12.83
N ALA A 91 -5.63 7.54 13.62
CA ALA A 91 -4.78 8.06 14.69
C ALA A 91 -3.61 8.90 14.14
N ALA A 92 -2.95 8.40 13.09
CA ALA A 92 -1.93 9.13 12.34
C ALA A 92 -2.46 10.45 11.78
N ALA A 93 -3.65 10.43 11.16
CA ALA A 93 -4.30 11.62 10.60
C ALA A 93 -4.53 12.69 11.67
N ARG A 94 -5.06 12.30 12.84
CA ARG A 94 -5.26 13.22 13.98
C ARG A 94 -3.94 13.78 14.48
N ARG A 95 -2.91 12.94 14.60
CA ARG A 95 -1.58 13.35 15.05
C ARG A 95 -0.96 14.38 14.10
N LEU A 96 -0.99 14.12 12.80
CA LEU A 96 -0.45 15.01 11.78
C LEU A 96 -1.25 16.31 11.66
N ALA A 97 -2.58 16.25 11.79
CA ALA A 97 -3.41 17.45 11.87
C ALA A 97 -3.04 18.35 13.06
N ALA A 98 -2.81 17.75 14.24
CA ALA A 98 -2.37 18.49 15.43
C ALA A 98 -0.96 19.10 15.28
N GLU A 99 -0.13 18.52 14.40
CA GLU A 99 1.20 19.04 14.02
C GLU A 99 1.15 20.05 12.87
N GLY A 100 -0.04 20.39 12.37
CA GLY A 100 -0.22 21.39 11.30
C GLY A 100 -0.02 20.85 9.88
N ALA A 101 -0.20 19.55 9.65
CA ALA A 101 -0.27 19.00 8.30
C ALA A 101 -1.53 19.50 7.58
N ASP A 102 -1.36 19.97 6.34
CA ASP A 102 -2.47 20.40 5.48
C ASP A 102 -3.25 19.21 4.94
N ALA A 103 -2.57 18.08 4.74
CA ALA A 103 -3.13 16.87 4.18
C ALA A 103 -2.37 15.63 4.65
N ILE A 104 -3.03 14.48 4.55
CA ILE A 104 -2.34 13.19 4.57
C ILE A 104 -2.53 12.47 3.24
N LEU A 105 -1.53 11.64 2.90
CA LEU A 105 -1.56 10.68 1.81
C LEU A 105 -1.35 9.27 2.40
N GLN A 106 -2.35 8.40 2.36
CA GLN A 106 -2.19 7.02 2.82
C GLN A 106 -1.77 6.11 1.66
N LEU A 107 -0.81 5.21 1.91
CA LEU A 107 -0.32 4.17 0.97
C LEU A 107 -0.17 2.83 1.70
N PRO A 108 -0.54 1.68 1.10
CA PRO A 108 -0.25 0.37 1.66
C PRO A 108 1.22 0.00 1.42
N GLY A 109 1.73 -0.97 2.20
CA GLY A 109 3.13 -1.39 2.17
C GLY A 109 3.48 -2.45 1.11
N ASP A 110 2.54 -2.80 0.23
CA ASP A 110 2.61 -3.97 -0.65
C ASP A 110 2.21 -3.67 -2.09
N ILE A 111 2.45 -2.43 -2.52
CA ILE A 111 2.33 -1.95 -3.90
C ILE A 111 3.74 -1.73 -4.51
N PRO A 112 4.58 -2.76 -4.65
CA PRO A 112 6.00 -2.60 -4.99
C PRO A 112 6.28 -1.91 -6.34
N LEU A 113 5.27 -1.74 -7.20
CA LEU A 113 5.39 -0.98 -8.46
C LEU A 113 5.26 0.53 -8.28
N VAL A 114 4.86 1.02 -7.10
CA VAL A 114 4.69 2.46 -6.85
C VAL A 114 5.99 3.21 -7.12
N THR A 115 5.88 4.38 -7.74
CA THR A 115 7.02 5.26 -8.01
C THR A 115 6.86 6.62 -7.34
N ALA A 116 7.99 7.28 -7.06
CA ALA A 116 8.01 8.67 -6.59
C ALA A 116 7.24 9.61 -7.54
N THR A 117 7.35 9.37 -8.86
CA THR A 117 6.64 10.13 -9.89
C THR A 117 5.13 9.97 -9.77
N GLU A 118 4.62 8.75 -9.54
CA GLU A 118 3.19 8.53 -9.34
C GLU A 118 2.70 9.21 -8.06
N ILE A 119 3.47 9.16 -6.97
CA ILE A 119 3.14 9.87 -5.73
C ILE A 119 3.05 11.39 -5.99
N ASP A 120 4.05 11.96 -6.67
CA ASP A 120 4.07 13.39 -7.02
C ASP A 120 2.92 13.76 -7.97
N GLN A 121 2.49 12.86 -8.86
CA GLN A 121 1.32 13.05 -9.70
C GLN A 121 0.02 13.12 -8.88
N VAL A 122 -0.18 12.21 -7.91
CA VAL A 122 -1.35 12.28 -7.02
C VAL A 122 -1.37 13.60 -6.24
N ILE A 123 -0.22 14.01 -5.68
CA ILE A 123 -0.08 15.26 -4.93
C ILE A 123 -0.39 16.48 -5.81
N THR A 124 0.10 16.48 -7.05
CA THR A 124 -0.13 17.58 -8.00
C THR A 124 -1.60 17.68 -8.40
N LEU A 125 -2.26 16.55 -8.63
CA LEU A 125 -3.66 16.49 -9.01
C LEU A 125 -4.61 16.85 -7.86
N HIS A 126 -4.21 16.56 -6.62
CA HIS A 126 -4.98 16.90 -5.43
C HIS A 126 -5.24 18.40 -5.37
N GLN A 127 -6.49 18.79 -5.18
CA GLN A 127 -6.90 20.21 -5.12
C GLN A 127 -6.66 20.81 -3.73
N PRO A 128 -6.62 22.15 -3.59
CA PRO A 128 -6.66 22.81 -2.28
C PRO A 128 -7.85 22.33 -1.45
N GLY A 129 -7.66 22.23 -0.12
CA GLY A 129 -8.68 21.73 0.79
C GLY A 129 -9.91 22.65 0.92
N PRO A 130 -11.09 22.11 1.26
CA PRO A 130 -11.37 20.71 1.52
C PRO A 130 -11.41 19.87 0.23
N SER A 131 -10.67 18.76 0.22
CA SER A 131 -10.49 17.95 -1.00
C SER A 131 -10.20 16.49 -0.68
N PHE A 132 -10.56 15.61 -1.62
CA PHE A 132 -10.39 14.16 -1.51
C PHE A 132 -9.96 13.60 -2.86
N THR A 133 -8.79 12.99 -2.91
CA THR A 133 -8.26 12.31 -4.11
C THR A 133 -8.03 10.85 -3.77
N ILE A 134 -8.37 9.95 -4.69
CA ILE A 134 -8.29 8.51 -4.46
C ILE A 134 -7.73 7.79 -5.69
N VAL A 135 -6.84 6.81 -5.45
CA VAL A 135 -6.36 5.86 -6.44
C VAL A 135 -6.89 4.47 -6.04
N PRO A 136 -7.73 3.85 -6.89
CA PRO A 136 -8.27 2.52 -6.60
C PRO A 136 -7.21 1.43 -6.81
N SER A 137 -7.49 0.24 -6.27
CA SER A 137 -6.85 -0.99 -6.73
C SER A 137 -7.19 -1.28 -8.20
N HIS A 138 -6.47 -2.19 -8.83
CA HIS A 138 -6.62 -2.52 -10.24
C HIS A 138 -8.01 -3.06 -10.63
N ASP A 139 -8.78 -3.58 -9.66
CA ASP A 139 -10.11 -4.15 -9.83
C ASP A 139 -11.25 -3.23 -9.33
N ASP A 140 -10.93 -1.98 -8.98
CA ASP A 140 -11.86 -0.96 -8.45
C ASP A 140 -12.60 -1.37 -7.16
N LYS A 141 -12.09 -2.35 -6.40
CA LYS A 141 -12.67 -2.73 -5.11
C LYS A 141 -11.99 -2.03 -3.95
N GLY A 142 -10.66 -2.05 -3.92
CA GLY A 142 -9.83 -1.45 -2.89
C GLY A 142 -9.46 0.01 -3.15
N SER A 143 -8.98 0.68 -2.10
CA SER A 143 -8.40 2.02 -2.18
C SER A 143 -6.91 1.94 -1.85
N ASN A 144 -6.05 1.91 -2.87
CA ASN A 144 -4.60 1.82 -2.67
C ASN A 144 -3.98 3.17 -2.30
N THR A 145 -4.62 4.29 -2.61
CA THR A 145 -4.16 5.59 -2.09
C THR A 145 -5.33 6.52 -1.85
N VAL A 146 -5.29 7.24 -0.73
CA VAL A 146 -6.20 8.35 -0.46
C VAL A 146 -5.39 9.56 -0.03
N VAL A 147 -5.68 10.72 -0.62
CA VAL A 147 -5.22 12.03 -0.15
C VAL A 147 -6.43 12.81 0.34
N VAL A 148 -6.35 13.31 1.57
CA VAL A 148 -7.43 14.08 2.19
C VAL A 148 -6.90 15.34 2.86
N SER A 149 -7.53 16.47 2.52
CA SER A 149 -7.24 17.79 3.10
C SER A 149 -8.53 18.40 3.66
N PRO A 150 -8.54 18.94 4.90
CA PRO A 150 -7.58 18.65 5.96
C PRO A 150 -7.51 17.15 6.31
N PRO A 151 -6.48 16.67 7.06
CA PRO A 151 -6.27 15.24 7.30
C PRO A 151 -7.46 14.47 7.87
N THR A 152 -8.37 15.15 8.58
CA THR A 152 -9.55 14.56 9.24
C THR A 152 -10.87 14.95 8.57
N ALA A 153 -10.85 15.49 7.34
CA ALA A 153 -12.06 15.98 6.66
C ALA A 153 -13.06 14.87 6.33
N VAL A 154 -12.56 13.69 6.01
CA VAL A 154 -13.36 12.51 5.63
C VAL A 154 -12.90 11.33 6.48
N PRO A 155 -13.80 10.62 7.19
CA PRO A 155 -13.46 9.38 7.89
C PRO A 155 -13.02 8.31 6.89
N LEU A 156 -11.76 7.88 6.99
CA LEU A 156 -11.23 6.80 6.17
C LEU A 156 -11.62 5.45 6.77
N LYS A 157 -12.10 4.53 5.93
CA LYS A 157 -12.48 3.17 6.31
C LYS A 157 -11.92 2.20 5.28
N PHE A 158 -10.84 1.53 5.66
CA PHE A 158 -10.18 0.52 4.85
C PHE A 158 -10.68 -0.88 5.19
N GLY A 159 -10.60 -1.76 4.19
CA GLY A 159 -11.12 -3.12 4.20
C GLY A 159 -11.49 -3.53 2.78
N ASP A 160 -12.09 -4.71 2.67
CA ASP A 160 -12.63 -5.23 1.41
C ASP A 160 -13.67 -4.24 0.85
N ASP A 161 -13.63 -4.01 -0.47
CA ASP A 161 -14.53 -3.11 -1.19
C ASP A 161 -14.55 -1.64 -0.71
N SER A 162 -13.42 -1.13 -0.19
CA SER A 162 -13.31 0.24 0.36
C SER A 162 -13.46 1.40 -0.65
N PHE A 163 -13.32 1.16 -1.96
CA PHE A 163 -13.33 2.23 -2.97
C PHE A 163 -14.65 3.03 -3.01
N TYR A 164 -15.77 2.37 -3.29
CA TYR A 164 -17.08 3.03 -3.36
C TYR A 164 -17.53 3.64 -2.02
N PRO A 165 -17.35 2.96 -0.87
CA PRO A 165 -17.58 3.57 0.45
C PRO A 165 -16.79 4.85 0.68
N HIS A 166 -15.52 4.93 0.26
CA HIS A 166 -14.74 6.18 0.34
C HIS A 166 -15.33 7.28 -0.54
N LEU A 167 -15.70 6.96 -1.79
CA LEU A 167 -16.35 7.94 -2.68
C LEU A 167 -17.66 8.47 -2.09
N LYS A 168 -18.47 7.58 -1.49
CA LYS A 168 -19.70 7.97 -0.82
C LYS A 168 -19.40 8.86 0.39
N SER A 169 -18.45 8.46 1.23
CA SER A 169 -18.09 9.20 2.44
C SER A 169 -17.61 10.61 2.11
N ALA A 170 -16.77 10.79 1.09
CA ALA A 170 -16.35 12.12 0.62
C ALA A 170 -17.55 12.99 0.22
N ARG A 171 -18.48 12.44 -0.57
CA ARG A 171 -19.70 13.16 -0.99
C ARG A 171 -20.62 13.50 0.18
N ASP A 172 -20.78 12.59 1.13
CA ASP A 172 -21.56 12.82 2.36
C ASP A 172 -20.98 13.97 3.20
N HIS A 173 -19.68 14.28 3.06
CA HIS A 173 -18.99 15.41 3.69
C HIS A 173 -18.88 16.64 2.77
N GLY A 174 -19.63 16.67 1.66
CA GLY A 174 -19.65 17.81 0.74
C GLY A 174 -18.41 17.95 -0.15
N ILE A 175 -17.58 16.91 -0.23
CA ILE A 175 -16.35 16.91 -1.04
C ILE A 175 -16.56 16.04 -2.27
N MET A 176 -16.36 16.59 -3.46
CA MET A 176 -16.39 15.80 -4.70
C MET A 176 -15.08 15.01 -4.83
N PRO A 177 -15.10 13.67 -4.77
CA PRO A 177 -13.88 12.88 -4.85
C PRO A 177 -13.29 12.92 -6.26
N GLN A 178 -11.98 13.11 -6.35
CA GLN A 178 -11.22 12.98 -7.59
C GLN A 178 -10.61 11.60 -7.69
N VAL A 179 -10.98 10.84 -8.71
CA VAL A 179 -10.41 9.51 -8.97
C VAL A 179 -9.23 9.65 -9.93
N VAL A 180 -8.07 9.12 -9.53
CA VAL A 180 -6.85 9.09 -10.34
C VAL A 180 -6.46 7.63 -10.55
N ARG A 181 -6.06 7.25 -11.76
CA ARG A 181 -5.68 5.87 -12.09
C ARG A 181 -4.19 5.81 -12.41
N LEU A 182 -3.43 5.13 -11.55
CA LEU A 182 -1.97 5.03 -11.66
C LEU A 182 -1.57 3.56 -11.54
N PRO A 183 -0.96 2.96 -12.59
CA PRO A 183 -0.79 1.52 -12.69
C PRO A 183 0.13 0.92 -11.62
N GLY A 184 1.14 1.66 -11.15
CA GLY A 184 2.03 1.19 -10.10
C GLY A 184 1.34 1.19 -8.73
N ILE A 185 0.66 2.29 -8.39
CA ILE A 185 -0.14 2.39 -7.16
C ILE A 185 -1.30 1.39 -7.14
N ALA A 186 -1.97 1.16 -8.27
CA ALA A 186 -3.14 0.29 -8.36
C ALA A 186 -2.84 -1.21 -8.17
N ARG A 187 -1.56 -1.62 -8.14
CA ARG A 187 -1.15 -3.02 -8.16
C ARG A 187 -0.56 -3.47 -6.83
N ASP A 188 -1.44 -3.74 -5.87
CA ASP A 188 -1.15 -4.43 -4.62
C ASP A 188 -0.98 -5.94 -4.85
N ILE A 189 -0.22 -6.59 -3.96
CA ILE A 189 0.06 -8.03 -4.04
C ILE A 189 -0.51 -8.72 -2.81
N ASP A 190 -1.76 -9.19 -2.88
CA ASP A 190 -2.42 -9.87 -1.76
C ASP A 190 -2.44 -11.39 -1.90
N HIS A 191 -2.53 -11.88 -3.13
CA HIS A 191 -2.66 -13.28 -3.46
C HIS A 191 -1.51 -13.79 -4.33
N LEU A 192 -1.41 -15.12 -4.47
CA LEU A 192 -0.38 -15.75 -5.29
C LEU A 192 -0.50 -15.34 -6.76
N GLU A 193 -1.73 -15.19 -7.25
CA GLU A 193 -2.06 -14.76 -8.60
C GLU A 193 -1.50 -13.36 -8.89
N ASP A 194 -1.59 -12.45 -7.91
CA ASP A 194 -1.02 -11.10 -8.02
C ASP A 194 0.49 -11.14 -8.12
N LEU A 195 1.14 -11.99 -7.30
CA LEU A 195 2.58 -12.16 -7.31
C LEU A 195 3.08 -12.78 -8.63
N ILE A 196 2.35 -13.76 -9.18
CA ILE A 196 2.65 -14.34 -10.50
C ILE A 196 2.51 -13.29 -11.60
N ALA A 197 1.43 -12.51 -11.56
CA ALA A 197 1.21 -11.44 -12.53
C ALA A 197 2.29 -10.37 -12.44
N PHE A 198 2.67 -9.96 -11.22
CA PHE A 198 3.76 -9.04 -10.97
C PHE A 198 5.10 -9.56 -11.52
N ALA A 199 5.44 -10.82 -11.22
CA ALA A 199 6.70 -11.43 -11.66
C ALA A 199 6.84 -11.51 -13.19
N ARG A 200 5.72 -11.53 -13.93
CA ARG A 200 5.72 -11.52 -15.40
C ARG A 200 5.98 -10.14 -16.00
N LEU A 201 5.90 -9.06 -15.23
CA LEU A 201 6.12 -7.70 -15.72
C LEU A 201 7.60 -7.44 -16.05
N GLY A 202 8.53 -8.07 -15.32
CA GLY A 202 9.96 -7.81 -15.48
C GLY A 202 10.35 -6.39 -15.07
N SER A 203 9.79 -5.91 -13.96
CA SER A 203 10.01 -4.53 -13.49
C SER A 203 11.42 -4.31 -12.92
N ALA A 204 11.86 -3.05 -12.78
CA ALA A 204 13.17 -2.72 -12.20
C ALA A 204 13.16 -2.65 -10.66
N THR A 205 12.15 -3.23 -10.00
CA THR A 205 11.95 -3.18 -8.55
C THR A 205 12.86 -4.16 -7.81
N ARG A 206 13.13 -3.93 -6.51
CA ARG A 206 13.84 -4.91 -5.69
C ARG A 206 13.04 -6.20 -5.57
N THR A 207 11.72 -6.08 -5.52
CA THR A 207 10.79 -7.21 -5.45
C THR A 207 10.92 -8.09 -6.69
N GLN A 208 10.99 -7.53 -7.89
CA GLN A 208 11.24 -8.33 -9.10
C GLN A 208 12.60 -9.03 -9.02
N ALA A 209 13.68 -8.29 -8.69
CA ALA A 209 15.01 -8.88 -8.58
C ALA A 209 15.09 -10.00 -7.52
N PHE A 210 14.31 -9.87 -6.45
CA PHE A 210 14.14 -10.92 -5.43
C PHE A 210 13.47 -12.16 -6.04
N LEU A 211 12.36 -12.00 -6.76
CA LEU A 211 11.64 -13.13 -7.38
C LEU A 211 12.49 -13.83 -8.44
N ASP A 212 13.25 -13.08 -9.23
CA ASP A 212 14.15 -13.61 -10.25
C ASP A 212 15.29 -14.42 -9.61
N ARG A 213 15.92 -13.89 -8.55
CA ARG A 213 16.99 -14.59 -7.80
C ARG A 213 16.54 -15.92 -7.19
N HIS A 214 15.26 -16.01 -6.85
CA HIS A 214 14.67 -17.19 -6.23
C HIS A 214 13.89 -18.06 -7.23
N ASP A 215 14.10 -17.85 -8.53
CA ASP A 215 13.49 -18.63 -9.63
C ASP A 215 11.96 -18.76 -9.51
N PHE A 216 11.29 -17.73 -8.99
CA PHE A 216 9.87 -17.82 -8.59
C PHE A 216 8.94 -18.24 -9.74
N ILE A 217 9.17 -17.76 -10.97
CA ILE A 217 8.36 -18.15 -12.15
C ILE A 217 8.52 -19.64 -12.48
N HIS A 218 9.71 -20.21 -12.26
CA HIS A 218 9.92 -21.65 -12.45
C HIS A 218 9.18 -22.44 -11.37
N TRP A 219 9.24 -21.99 -10.12
CA TRP A 219 8.53 -22.59 -8.99
C TRP A 219 7.00 -22.54 -9.12
N GLY A 220 6.44 -21.41 -9.55
CA GLY A 220 4.99 -21.24 -9.74
C GLY A 220 4.41 -22.19 -10.80
N ARG A 221 5.17 -22.50 -11.86
CA ARG A 221 4.74 -23.46 -12.91
C ARG A 221 4.72 -24.91 -12.44
N VAL A 222 5.63 -25.31 -11.56
CA VAL A 222 5.70 -26.69 -11.04
C VAL A 222 4.53 -26.97 -10.09
N ARG A 223 4.16 -26.02 -9.23
CA ARG A 223 3.05 -26.20 -8.27
C ARG A 223 1.66 -25.94 -8.84
N ALA A 224 1.47 -25.01 -9.79
CA ALA A 224 0.17 -24.83 -10.46
C ALA A 224 -0.30 -26.16 -11.10
N ARG A 225 0.63 -26.87 -11.77
CA ARG A 225 0.35 -28.21 -12.31
C ARG A 225 0.06 -29.27 -11.23
N THR A 226 0.57 -29.10 -10.02
CA THR A 226 0.33 -30.08 -8.94
C THR A 226 -1.01 -29.83 -8.25
N CYS A 227 -1.47 -28.57 -8.16
CA CYS A 227 -2.82 -28.25 -7.67
C CYS A 227 -3.90 -28.68 -8.67
N ASP A 228 -3.70 -28.45 -9.97
CA ASP A 228 -4.65 -28.88 -11.01
C ASP A 228 -4.84 -30.42 -11.02
N LEU A 229 -3.78 -31.18 -10.74
CA LEU A 229 -3.82 -32.65 -10.65
C LEU A 229 -4.49 -33.18 -9.38
N VAL A 230 -4.63 -32.39 -8.32
CA VAL A 230 -5.33 -32.80 -7.09
C VAL A 230 -6.83 -32.52 -7.19
N THR A 231 -7.26 -31.55 -8.01
CA THR A 231 -8.68 -31.26 -8.25
C THR A 231 -9.35 -32.15 -9.31
N GLU A 232 -8.60 -32.87 -10.15
CA GLU A 232 -9.16 -33.84 -11.11
C GLU A 232 -9.27 -35.28 -10.58
N ALA A 233 -8.85 -35.53 -9.34
CA ALA A 233 -8.83 -36.87 -8.74
C ALA A 233 -9.88 -37.06 -7.63
N ASP A 234 -11.16 -36.70 -7.87
CA ASP A 234 -12.31 -37.51 -7.42
C ASP A 234 -13.67 -36.98 -7.97
N PRO A 235 -14.29 -37.66 -8.96
CA PRO A 235 -15.72 -37.47 -9.23
C PRO A 235 -16.57 -38.70 -8.85
N THR A 236 -16.08 -39.68 -8.08
CA THR A 236 -16.90 -40.78 -7.53
C THR A 236 -16.17 -41.54 -6.40
N ARG A 237 -16.43 -41.18 -5.15
CA ARG A 237 -16.50 -42.12 -4.02
C ARG A 237 -17.29 -41.58 -2.83
#